data_AF-A0A9W9HDI9-F1
#
_entry.id   AF-A0A9W9HDI9-F1
#
_cell.length_a   1.000
_cell.length_b   1.000
_cell.length_c   1.000
_cell.angle_alpha   90.00
_cell.angle_beta   90.00
_cell.angle_gamma   90.00
#
_symmetry.space_group_name_H-M   'P 1'
#
loop_
_entity.id
_entity.type
_entity.pdbx_description
1 polymer ?
#
loop_
_entity_poly.entity_id
_entity_poly.type
_entity_poly.pdbx_seq_one_letter_code
_entity_poly.pdbx_strand_id
1 'polypeptide(L)'
;MLVGPGEFDSLPYELSANCGFDSSHWQMLGNGDICSLPIELLQTPRQNGLHPDPGMSPTGLDVYGSPMSFSRSCKCDEEVSALVRNLSRANMSHEVIPMLRRGVSLTERLLICPICYDVSKPPRVTVQNVLLIGQLMFEVTSCYQKYLRWLDKHCTEVDARNESNTVYLDSGLGVNLQISGKKLRELVTHGLQADAERLLGLGKQFAQRQRDRHMVGHESCPDPEGRCRKKEDGVDHDPLDLCPQNPVARKLVPCFRIVDEVRGMIEQVANAVV
;
A
#
# COMPACT_ATOMS: atom_id res chain seq x y z
N MET A 1 -52.75 -30.60 15.57
CA MET A 1 -52.70 -29.50 14.60
C MET A 1 -51.39 -28.74 14.80
N LEU A 2 -50.74 -28.37 13.68
CA LEU A 2 -49.65 -27.40 13.49
C LEU A 2 -48.22 -27.85 13.86
N VAL A 3 -47.13 -27.63 13.09
CA VAL A 3 -46.80 -27.46 11.65
C VAL A 3 -45.31 -27.88 11.58
N GLY A 4 -44.90 -28.59 10.52
CA GLY A 4 -43.55 -29.16 10.35
C GLY A 4 -42.44 -28.16 9.97
N PRO A 5 -41.18 -28.63 9.89
CA PRO A 5 -40.05 -27.78 9.51
C PRO A 5 -40.00 -27.62 7.99
N GLY A 6 -40.25 -26.40 7.51
CA GLY A 6 -40.11 -26.03 6.11
C GLY A 6 -38.67 -25.63 5.76
N GLU A 7 -38.07 -26.43 4.89
CA GLU A 7 -37.26 -26.06 3.73
C GLU A 7 -36.91 -24.56 3.56
N PHE A 8 -35.61 -24.25 3.61
CA PHE A 8 -35.02 -23.14 2.85
C PHE A 8 -33.78 -23.67 2.13
N ASP A 9 -34.03 -24.51 1.13
CA ASP A 9 -33.10 -24.73 0.04
C ASP A 9 -33.25 -23.59 -0.98
N SER A 10 -32.12 -23.23 -1.59
CA SER A 10 -32.00 -22.55 -2.89
C SER A 10 -32.28 -21.04 -2.96
N LEU A 11 -31.21 -20.25 -2.86
CA LEU A 11 -31.07 -19.03 -3.67
C LEU A 11 -29.78 -19.13 -4.50
N PRO A 12 -29.83 -19.27 -5.83
CA PRO A 12 -28.68 -19.07 -6.68
C PRO A 12 -28.52 -17.56 -6.88
N TYR A 13 -27.55 -16.96 -6.20
CA TYR A 13 -27.14 -15.59 -6.51
C TYR A 13 -25.75 -15.63 -7.12
N GLU A 14 -25.68 -16.07 -8.39
CA GLU A 14 -24.61 -15.66 -9.29
C GLU A 14 -24.77 -14.15 -9.54
N LEU A 15 -24.26 -13.33 -8.62
CA LEU A 15 -23.86 -11.99 -9.00
C LEU A 15 -22.57 -12.11 -9.79
N SER A 16 -22.73 -12.11 -11.10
CA SER A 16 -21.71 -11.65 -12.04
C SER A 16 -20.96 -10.47 -11.41
N ALA A 17 -19.72 -10.73 -10.99
CA ALA A 17 -18.78 -9.72 -10.52
C ALA A 17 -18.30 -8.91 -11.73
N ASN A 18 -19.22 -8.17 -12.35
CA ASN A 18 -18.88 -7.14 -13.29
C ASN A 18 -18.50 -5.92 -12.46
N CYS A 19 -17.20 -5.87 -12.12
CA CYS A 19 -16.59 -4.91 -11.21
C CYS A 19 -16.61 -3.52 -11.85
N GLY A 20 -17.66 -2.74 -11.59
CA GLY A 20 -17.79 -1.35 -12.03
C GLY A 20 -16.85 -0.39 -11.29
N PHE A 21 -15.55 -0.64 -11.36
CA PHE A 21 -14.51 0.34 -11.04
C PHE A 21 -13.74 0.61 -12.32
N ASP A 22 -14.31 1.46 -13.17
CA ASP A 22 -13.62 1.95 -14.35
C ASP A 22 -12.32 2.65 -13.91
N SER A 23 -11.26 2.38 -14.67
CA SER A 23 -9.92 2.98 -14.52
C SER A 23 -9.92 4.52 -14.48
N SER A 24 -11.04 5.16 -14.83
CA SER A 24 -11.28 6.61 -14.78
C SER A 24 -11.64 7.14 -13.39
N HIS A 25 -12.08 6.31 -12.43
CA HIS A 25 -12.48 6.79 -11.11
C HIS A 25 -11.26 7.24 -10.27
N TRP A 26 -10.07 6.69 -10.54
CA TRP A 26 -8.81 7.16 -9.94
C TRP A 26 -8.38 8.53 -10.46
N GLN A 27 -8.77 8.93 -11.68
CA GLN A 27 -8.44 10.25 -12.25
C GLN A 27 -9.25 11.40 -11.62
N MET A 28 -10.44 11.13 -11.08
CA MET A 28 -11.26 12.16 -10.44
C MET A 28 -10.74 12.65 -9.09
N LEU A 29 -9.84 11.92 -8.44
CA LEU A 29 -9.17 12.38 -7.21
C LEU A 29 -7.87 13.15 -7.50
N GLY A 30 -7.40 13.18 -8.75
CA GLY A 30 -6.18 13.88 -9.18
C GLY A 30 -6.41 15.26 -9.80
N ASN A 31 -7.65 15.61 -10.16
CA ASN A 31 -8.01 16.90 -10.75
C ASN A 31 -8.89 17.74 -9.78
N GLY A 32 -8.34 18.02 -8.60
CA GLY A 32 -8.83 19.06 -7.70
C GLY A 32 -7.86 20.22 -7.72
N ASP A 33 -8.15 21.22 -8.57
CA ASP A 33 -7.52 22.53 -8.54
C ASP A 33 -7.83 23.16 -7.16
N ILE A 34 -6.88 23.11 -6.22
CA ILE A 34 -7.01 23.77 -4.91
C ILE A 34 -5.91 24.82 -4.82
N CYS A 35 -6.35 26.05 -5.12
CA CYS A 35 -5.68 27.30 -4.89
C CYS A 35 -4.92 27.34 -3.56
N SER A 36 -3.67 27.84 -3.64
CA SER A 36 -2.93 28.38 -2.51
C SER A 36 -3.77 29.44 -1.78
N LEU A 37 -3.98 29.27 -0.47
CA LEU A 37 -4.36 30.37 0.41
C LEU A 37 -3.53 30.37 1.71
N PRO A 38 -3.19 31.56 2.23
CA PRO A 38 -2.10 31.75 3.18
C PRO A 38 -2.60 31.63 4.63
N ILE A 39 -1.84 30.93 5.47
CA ILE A 39 -2.07 30.91 6.92
C ILE A 39 -1.30 32.10 7.52
N GLU A 40 -1.94 33.27 7.50
CA GLU A 40 -1.74 34.29 8.54
C GLU A 40 -2.94 34.23 9.50
N LEU A 41 -2.66 34.55 10.77
CA LEU A 41 -3.52 34.49 11.95
C LEU A 41 -3.79 33.10 12.55
N LEU A 42 -3.03 32.80 13.62
CA LEU A 42 -3.61 32.55 14.95
C LEU A 42 -2.56 32.73 16.06
N GLN A 43 -2.55 33.95 16.59
CA GLN A 43 -2.47 34.35 18.01
C GLN A 43 -1.22 34.07 18.87
N THR A 44 -0.64 35.21 19.27
CA THR A 44 0.11 35.56 20.49
C THR A 44 -0.16 34.76 21.76
N PRO A 45 0.83 34.78 22.68
CA PRO A 45 0.54 35.17 24.06
C PRO A 45 1.36 36.39 24.52
N ARG A 46 0.68 37.33 25.20
CA ARG A 46 1.27 38.37 26.05
C ARG A 46 1.94 37.72 27.28
N GLN A 47 3.10 38.24 27.69
CA GLN A 47 3.29 38.78 29.06
C GLN A 47 4.58 39.61 29.17
N ASN A 48 4.48 40.64 30.01
CA ASN A 48 5.43 41.74 30.25
C ASN A 48 6.70 41.30 31.01
N GLY A 49 7.81 42.00 30.76
CA GLY A 49 8.69 42.48 31.84
C GLY A 49 10.18 42.12 31.79
N LEU A 50 10.98 43.16 31.51
CA LEU A 50 12.33 43.46 32.06
C LEU A 50 13.60 42.90 31.36
N HIS A 51 14.38 43.84 30.79
CA HIS A 51 15.86 43.81 30.61
C HIS A 51 16.59 43.57 31.96
N PRO A 52 17.92 43.27 32.05
CA PRO A 52 19.01 43.51 31.07
C PRO A 52 20.08 42.39 30.92
N ASP A 53 21.04 42.60 30.02
CA ASP A 53 22.40 41.99 29.98
C ASP A 53 23.42 43.16 30.20
N PRO A 54 24.73 43.00 30.49
CA PRO A 54 25.52 41.78 30.67
C PRO A 54 26.49 41.77 31.88
N GLY A 55 26.85 40.57 32.36
CA GLY A 55 27.99 40.44 33.27
C GLY A 55 28.28 39.03 33.78
N MET A 56 29.45 38.52 33.37
CA MET A 56 30.24 37.44 33.99
C MET A 56 29.86 35.98 33.68
N SER A 57 30.79 35.28 33.02
CA SER A 57 30.98 33.82 33.15
C SER A 57 31.57 33.51 34.53
N PRO A 58 31.27 32.34 35.14
CA PRO A 58 32.09 31.16 34.84
C PRO A 58 31.35 29.80 34.87
N THR A 59 31.89 28.88 34.07
CA THR A 59 32.07 27.44 34.28
C THR A 59 31.10 26.67 35.20
N GLY A 60 30.34 25.74 34.61
CA GLY A 60 29.72 24.61 35.31
C GLY A 60 29.01 23.68 34.34
N LEU A 61 29.38 22.39 34.35
CA LEU A 61 28.72 21.32 33.60
C LEU A 61 27.20 21.35 33.83
N ASP A 62 26.41 21.20 32.76
CA ASP A 62 25.31 20.23 32.81
C ASP A 62 24.93 19.70 31.44
N VAL A 63 25.00 18.37 31.39
CA VAL A 63 24.57 17.51 30.30
C VAL A 63 23.05 17.47 30.34
N TYR A 64 22.39 18.38 29.63
CA TYR A 64 21.00 18.17 29.20
C TYR A 64 20.87 18.63 27.75
N GLY A 65 21.26 17.72 26.85
CA GLY A 65 20.80 17.77 25.47
C GLY A 65 19.28 17.67 25.47
N SER A 66 18.63 18.83 25.47
CA SER A 66 17.22 18.96 25.11
C SER A 66 17.06 18.28 23.74
N PRO A 67 16.15 17.30 23.57
CA PRO A 67 15.98 16.69 22.27
C PRO A 67 15.45 17.79 21.38
N MET A 68 16.28 18.25 20.44
CA MET A 68 15.82 19.01 19.29
C MET A 68 14.65 18.22 18.71
N SER A 69 13.45 18.74 18.91
CA SER A 69 12.25 18.33 18.21
C SER A 69 12.44 18.71 16.75
N PHE A 70 13.25 17.91 16.04
CA PHE A 70 13.24 17.90 14.59
C PHE A 70 11.80 17.62 14.19
N SER A 71 11.20 18.52 13.43
CA SER A 71 9.97 18.27 12.70
C SER A 71 10.19 16.98 11.89
N ARG A 72 9.66 15.86 12.39
CA ARG A 72 9.80 14.55 11.76
C ARG A 72 8.89 14.51 10.52
N SER A 73 9.35 15.04 9.40
CA SER A 73 8.70 14.86 8.10
C SER A 73 9.31 13.67 7.35
N CYS A 74 8.48 12.93 6.62
CA CYS A 74 8.93 11.84 5.73
C CYS A 74 8.71 12.23 4.27
N LYS A 75 9.55 11.72 3.37
CA LYS A 75 9.43 11.90 1.91
C LYS A 75 8.65 10.78 1.21
N CYS A 76 7.91 9.99 1.99
CA CYS A 76 7.19 8.82 1.51
C CYS A 76 6.20 9.15 0.39
N ASP A 77 5.43 10.23 0.53
CA ASP A 77 4.45 10.66 -0.47
C ASP A 77 5.10 11.06 -1.81
N GLU A 78 6.18 11.85 -1.75
CA GLU A 78 6.97 12.27 -2.92
C GLU A 78 7.58 11.05 -3.63
N GLU A 79 8.17 10.12 -2.88
CA GLU A 79 8.76 8.89 -3.42
C GLU A 79 7.71 8.01 -4.10
N VAL A 80 6.52 7.85 -3.48
CA VAL A 80 5.41 7.07 -4.05
C VAL A 80 4.90 7.73 -5.33
N SER A 81 4.60 9.02 -5.29
CA SER A 81 4.07 9.77 -6.42
C SER A 81 5.02 9.73 -7.62
N ALA A 82 6.32 9.93 -7.39
CA ALA A 82 7.33 9.84 -8.43
C ALA A 82 7.40 8.44 -9.05
N LEU A 83 7.37 7.39 -8.22
CA LEU A 83 7.47 6.02 -8.69
C LEU A 83 6.22 5.56 -9.45
N VAL A 84 5.03 5.87 -8.93
CA VAL A 84 3.73 5.60 -9.60
C VAL A 84 3.69 6.27 -10.97
N ARG A 85 4.12 7.53 -11.08
CA ARG A 85 4.20 8.23 -12.36
C ARG A 85 5.17 7.56 -13.34
N ASN A 86 6.28 7.02 -12.84
CA ASN A 86 7.25 6.33 -13.68
C ASN A 86 6.73 4.97 -14.14
N LEU A 87 6.10 4.20 -13.25
CA LEU A 87 5.51 2.89 -13.57
C LEU A 87 4.35 3.01 -14.58
N SER A 88 3.47 3.99 -14.39
CA SER A 88 2.33 4.22 -15.29
C SER A 88 2.74 4.61 -16.72
N ARG A 89 3.93 5.21 -16.88
CA ARG A 89 4.49 5.65 -18.18
C ARG A 89 5.56 4.71 -18.74
N ALA A 90 5.92 3.65 -18.02
CA ALA A 90 6.99 2.75 -18.42
C ALA A 90 6.58 1.94 -19.65
N ASN A 91 7.46 1.93 -20.67
CA ASN A 91 7.37 0.94 -21.74
C ASN A 91 7.83 -0.42 -21.21
N MET A 92 7.14 -1.49 -21.61
CA MET A 92 7.50 -2.83 -21.15
C MET A 92 8.79 -3.30 -21.81
N SER A 93 9.78 -3.58 -20.96
CA SER A 93 11.06 -4.20 -21.28
C SER A 93 11.66 -4.76 -19.99
N HIS A 94 12.78 -5.48 -20.07
CA HIS A 94 13.48 -5.98 -18.89
C HIS A 94 13.96 -4.86 -17.93
N GLU A 95 14.13 -3.63 -18.43
CA GLU A 95 14.52 -2.45 -17.64
C GLU A 95 13.45 -2.02 -16.62
N VAL A 96 12.23 -2.55 -16.71
CA VAL A 96 11.17 -2.26 -15.73
C VAL A 96 11.40 -2.99 -14.40
N ILE A 97 12.14 -4.12 -14.40
CA ILE A 97 12.32 -4.96 -13.21
C ILE A 97 12.97 -4.18 -12.04
N PRO A 98 14.07 -3.43 -12.21
CA PRO A 98 14.63 -2.63 -11.13
C PRO A 98 13.63 -1.61 -10.56
N MET A 99 12.77 -1.03 -11.40
CA MET A 99 11.74 -0.09 -10.96
C MET A 99 10.65 -0.77 -10.14
N LEU A 100 10.21 -1.96 -10.55
CA LEU A 100 9.27 -2.79 -9.81
C LEU A 100 9.83 -3.17 -8.43
N ARG A 101 11.08 -3.64 -8.38
CA ARG A 101 11.77 -3.98 -7.12
C ARG A 101 11.94 -2.78 -6.19
N ARG A 102 12.22 -1.60 -6.75
CA ARG A 102 12.22 -0.35 -5.98
C ARG A 102 10.84 -0.06 -5.37
N GLY A 103 9.76 -0.37 -6.09
CA GLY A 103 8.40 -0.27 -5.56
C GLY A 103 8.13 -1.21 -4.40
N VAL A 104 8.52 -2.48 -4.53
CA VAL A 104 8.43 -3.47 -3.45
C VAL A 104 9.18 -2.98 -2.20
N SER A 105 10.43 -2.50 -2.36
CA SER A 105 11.22 -1.98 -1.24
C SER A 105 10.66 -0.69 -0.65
N LEU A 106 9.99 0.15 -1.46
CA LEU A 106 9.30 1.34 -0.95
C LEU A 106 8.06 0.95 -0.14
N THR A 107 7.31 -0.07 -0.56
CA THR A 107 6.19 -0.62 0.23
C THR A 107 6.68 -1.13 1.59
N GLU A 108 7.76 -1.91 1.62
CA GLU A 108 8.39 -2.37 2.88
C GLU A 108 8.68 -1.19 3.82
N ARG A 109 9.33 -0.13 3.30
CA ARG A 109 9.64 1.09 4.06
C ARG A 109 8.39 1.81 4.55
N LEU A 110 7.34 1.90 3.74
CA LEU A 110 6.09 2.58 4.10
C LEU A 110 5.37 1.87 5.25
N LEU A 111 5.37 0.54 5.25
CA LEU A 111 4.70 -0.27 6.28
C LEU A 111 5.35 -0.12 7.67
N ILE A 112 6.62 0.28 7.74
CA ILE A 112 7.35 0.52 9.00
C ILE A 112 7.61 2.01 9.28
N CYS A 113 7.18 2.91 8.41
CA CYS A 113 7.46 4.34 8.54
C CYS A 113 6.71 4.91 9.75
N PRO A 114 7.39 5.45 10.79
CA PRO A 114 6.72 5.90 12.01
C PRO A 114 5.82 7.12 11.81
N ILE A 115 5.97 7.83 10.68
CA ILE A 115 5.16 9.00 10.34
C ILE A 115 3.93 8.57 9.53
N CYS A 116 4.11 7.75 8.49
CA CYS A 116 3.01 7.17 7.72
C CYS A 116 2.25 6.07 8.48
N TYR A 117 2.83 5.55 9.56
CA TYR A 117 2.25 4.52 10.41
C TYR A 117 2.05 4.99 11.85
N ASP A 118 1.73 6.27 12.01
CA ASP A 118 1.35 6.82 13.31
C ASP A 118 -0.07 6.37 13.70
N VAL A 119 -0.15 5.26 14.44
CA VAL A 119 -1.39 4.70 14.98
C VAL A 119 -1.93 5.46 16.19
N SER A 120 -1.22 6.48 16.70
CA SER A 120 -1.71 7.31 17.80
C SER A 120 -2.80 8.30 17.36
N LYS A 121 -2.84 8.62 16.06
CA LYS A 121 -3.88 9.46 15.47
C LYS A 121 -5.21 8.69 15.41
N PRO A 122 -6.38 9.33 15.16
CA PRO A 122 -7.63 8.62 14.89
C PRO A 122 -7.72 8.13 13.43
N PRO A 123 -8.48 7.05 13.11
CA PRO A 123 -8.53 6.44 11.78
C PRO A 123 -8.73 7.42 10.63
N ARG A 124 -9.65 8.40 10.78
CA ARG A 124 -9.92 9.48 9.82
C ARG A 124 -8.69 10.30 9.37
N VAL A 125 -7.68 10.43 10.23
CA VAL A 125 -6.43 11.17 9.92
C VAL A 125 -5.40 10.27 9.23
N THR A 126 -5.59 8.96 9.27
CA THR A 126 -4.65 7.95 8.73
C THR A 126 -5.16 7.21 7.50
N VAL A 127 -6.41 7.44 7.07
CA VAL A 127 -6.99 6.85 5.85
C VAL A 127 -6.12 7.13 4.62
N GLN A 128 -5.53 8.33 4.55
CA GLN A 128 -4.58 8.71 3.49
C GLN A 128 -3.39 7.75 3.38
N ASN A 129 -2.95 7.15 4.49
CA ASN A 129 -1.81 6.22 4.51
C ASN A 129 -2.17 4.82 4.00
N VAL A 130 -3.46 4.49 3.92
CA VAL A 130 -3.95 3.25 3.29
C VAL A 130 -4.05 3.44 1.79
N LEU A 131 -4.56 4.60 1.37
CA LEU A 131 -4.64 4.99 -0.03
C LEU A 131 -3.25 5.07 -0.66
N LEU A 132 -2.28 5.70 0.02
CA LEU A 132 -0.92 5.82 -0.47
C LEU A 132 -0.24 4.45 -0.71
N ILE A 133 -0.32 3.56 0.29
CA ILE A 133 0.27 2.21 0.18
C ILE A 133 -0.49 1.39 -0.86
N GLY A 134 -1.82 1.46 -0.84
CA GLY A 134 -2.69 0.78 -1.79
C GLY A 134 -2.40 1.18 -3.23
N GLN A 135 -2.26 2.47 -3.50
CA GLN A 135 -1.93 3.00 -4.83
C GLN A 135 -0.55 2.52 -5.30
N LEU A 136 0.47 2.56 -4.44
CA LEU A 136 1.80 2.04 -4.79
C LEU A 136 1.73 0.55 -5.12
N MET A 137 1.12 -0.26 -4.25
CA MET A 137 1.05 -1.71 -4.45
C MET A 137 0.20 -2.07 -5.67
N PHE A 138 -0.88 -1.36 -5.93
CA PHE A 138 -1.70 -1.50 -7.14
C PHE A 138 -0.87 -1.26 -8.41
N GLU A 139 -0.13 -0.16 -8.48
CA GLU A 139 0.69 0.16 -9.66
C GLU A 139 1.85 -0.84 -9.85
N VAL A 140 2.52 -1.23 -8.76
CA VAL A 140 3.58 -2.25 -8.80
C VAL A 140 3.03 -3.58 -9.33
N THR A 141 1.93 -4.07 -8.77
CA THR A 141 1.33 -5.36 -9.17
C THR A 141 0.75 -5.31 -10.58
N SER A 142 0.04 -4.23 -10.95
CA SER A 142 -0.43 -3.98 -12.31
C SER A 142 0.72 -4.00 -13.32
N CYS A 143 1.86 -3.38 -12.98
CA CYS A 143 3.02 -3.34 -13.83
C CYS A 143 3.73 -4.71 -13.94
N TYR A 144 3.80 -5.51 -12.86
CA TYR A 144 4.20 -6.92 -12.95
C TYR A 144 3.32 -7.72 -13.92
N GLN A 145 2.00 -7.57 -13.85
CA GLN A 145 1.09 -8.26 -14.76
C GLN A 145 1.24 -7.80 -16.21
N LYS A 146 1.45 -6.49 -16.45
CA LYS A 146 1.77 -5.97 -17.80
C LYS A 146 3.09 -6.55 -18.32
N TYR A 147 4.10 -6.62 -17.45
CA TYR A 147 5.40 -7.17 -17.79
C TYR A 147 5.31 -8.66 -18.16
N LEU A 148 4.61 -9.47 -17.38
CA LEU A 148 4.44 -10.90 -17.66
C LEU A 148 3.73 -11.15 -18.99
N ARG A 149 2.65 -10.39 -19.28
CA ARG A 149 1.98 -10.45 -20.59
C ARG A 149 2.89 -10.03 -21.74
N TRP A 150 3.71 -9.01 -21.53
CA TRP A 150 4.70 -8.59 -22.52
C TRP A 150 5.78 -9.66 -22.72
N LEU A 151 6.27 -10.28 -21.64
CA LEU A 151 7.27 -11.34 -21.69
C LEU A 151 6.78 -12.54 -22.50
N ASP A 152 5.53 -12.97 -22.27
CA ASP A 152 4.90 -14.06 -23.02
C ASP A 152 4.87 -13.76 -24.52
N LYS A 153 4.43 -12.56 -24.88
CA LYS A 153 4.39 -12.10 -26.27
C LYS A 153 5.79 -12.05 -26.88
N HIS A 154 6.74 -11.42 -26.17
CA HIS A 154 8.11 -11.24 -26.64
C HIS A 154 8.80 -12.59 -26.88
N CYS A 155 8.69 -13.53 -25.94
CA CYS A 155 9.28 -14.85 -26.06
C CYS A 155 8.65 -15.66 -27.20
N THR A 156 7.33 -15.55 -27.40
CA THR A 156 6.64 -16.21 -28.51
C THR A 156 7.09 -15.68 -29.87
N GLU A 157 7.31 -14.37 -29.99
CA GLU A 157 7.81 -13.75 -31.22
C GLU A 157 9.26 -14.16 -31.54
N VAL A 158 10.12 -14.26 -30.52
CA VAL A 158 11.51 -14.73 -30.66
C VAL A 158 11.55 -16.16 -31.17
N ASP A 159 10.75 -17.05 -30.55
CA ASP A 159 10.65 -18.44 -30.98
C ASP A 159 10.08 -18.56 -32.41
N ALA A 160 9.06 -17.76 -32.78
CA ALA A 160 8.48 -17.78 -34.11
C ALA A 160 9.46 -17.33 -35.22
N ARG A 161 10.42 -16.47 -34.89
CA ARG A 161 11.46 -15.99 -35.81
C ARG A 161 12.68 -16.90 -35.86
N ASN A 162 12.72 -17.97 -35.07
CA ASN A 162 13.93 -18.77 -34.80
C ASN A 162 15.11 -17.89 -34.37
N GLU A 163 14.83 -16.78 -33.69
CA GLU A 163 15.84 -15.91 -33.12
C GLU A 163 16.25 -16.42 -31.73
N SER A 164 17.46 -16.09 -31.30
CA SER A 164 17.93 -16.36 -29.95
C SER A 164 18.25 -15.06 -29.25
N ASN A 165 17.81 -14.91 -28.00
CA ASN A 165 18.18 -13.76 -27.19
C ASN A 165 19.54 -14.00 -26.53
N THR A 166 20.40 -12.99 -26.57
CA THR A 166 21.67 -12.99 -25.84
C THR A 166 21.41 -12.53 -24.41
N VAL A 167 21.64 -13.41 -23.44
CA VAL A 167 21.65 -13.04 -22.02
C VAL A 167 23.08 -12.82 -21.56
N TYR A 168 23.32 -11.67 -20.92
CA TYR A 168 24.58 -11.34 -20.29
C TYR A 168 24.53 -11.74 -18.82
N LEU A 169 25.31 -12.74 -18.45
CA LEU A 169 25.53 -13.09 -17.05
C LEU A 169 26.66 -12.22 -16.50
N ASP A 170 26.32 -11.31 -15.58
CA ASP A 170 27.31 -10.48 -14.90
C ASP A 170 28.12 -11.33 -13.91
N SER A 171 29.16 -11.97 -14.42
CA SER A 171 30.14 -12.73 -13.64
C SER A 171 31.56 -12.24 -13.93
N GLY A 172 31.72 -11.02 -14.46
CA GLY A 172 33.00 -10.49 -14.94
C GLY A 172 33.56 -11.17 -16.19
N LEU A 173 32.99 -12.30 -16.63
CA LEU A 173 33.44 -13.11 -17.77
C LEU A 173 32.54 -13.02 -19.02
N GLY A 174 31.50 -12.17 -18.99
CA GLY A 174 30.70 -11.83 -20.18
C GLY A 174 30.29 -13.04 -21.02
N VAL A 175 29.64 -14.04 -20.42
CA VAL A 175 29.19 -15.22 -21.16
C VAL A 175 27.93 -14.85 -21.92
N ASN A 176 28.03 -14.84 -23.26
CA ASN A 176 26.89 -14.66 -24.15
C ASN A 176 26.18 -16.01 -24.32
N LEU A 177 25.04 -16.19 -23.67
CA LEU A 177 24.21 -17.37 -23.89
C LEU A 177 23.11 -17.04 -24.91
N GLN A 178 23.07 -17.77 -26.01
CA GLN A 178 21.92 -17.77 -26.92
C GLN A 178 20.85 -18.70 -26.35
N ILE A 179 19.69 -18.14 -26.02
CA ILE A 179 18.55 -18.91 -25.50
C ILE A 179 17.30 -18.68 -26.34
N SER A 180 16.48 -19.72 -26.44
CA SER A 180 15.15 -19.63 -27.02
C SER A 180 14.24 -18.75 -26.17
N GLY A 181 13.16 -18.23 -26.76
CA GLY A 181 12.13 -17.49 -26.06
C GLY A 181 11.56 -18.29 -24.89
N LYS A 182 11.23 -19.57 -25.08
CA LYS A 182 10.80 -20.46 -23.99
C LYS A 182 11.79 -20.49 -22.82
N LYS A 183 13.09 -20.63 -23.09
CA LYS A 183 14.13 -20.69 -22.03
C LYS A 183 14.33 -19.34 -21.35
N LEU A 184 14.24 -18.24 -22.10
CA LEU A 184 14.25 -16.89 -21.53
C LEU A 184 13.08 -16.69 -20.58
N ARG A 185 11.88 -17.09 -20.99
CA ARG A 185 10.67 -17.01 -20.16
C ARG A 185 10.88 -17.76 -18.85
N GLU A 186 11.30 -19.02 -18.90
CA GLU A 186 11.57 -19.87 -17.72
C GLU A 186 12.59 -19.20 -16.77
N LEU A 187 13.68 -18.65 -17.32
CA LEU A 187 14.72 -17.98 -16.53
C LEU A 187 14.17 -16.74 -15.83
N VAL A 188 13.42 -15.90 -16.55
CA VAL A 188 12.85 -14.66 -16.03
C VAL A 188 11.78 -14.97 -14.99
N THR A 189 10.84 -15.88 -15.25
CA THR A 189 9.79 -16.23 -14.29
C THR A 189 10.38 -16.82 -13.01
N HIS A 190 11.41 -17.67 -13.11
CA HIS A 190 12.14 -18.17 -11.95
C HIS A 190 12.77 -17.02 -11.15
N GLY A 191 13.39 -16.04 -11.81
CA GLY A 191 13.93 -14.85 -11.15
C GLY A 191 12.88 -13.96 -10.48
N LEU A 192 11.61 -14.04 -10.91
CA LEU A 192 10.49 -13.29 -10.34
C LEU A 192 9.78 -14.02 -9.19
N GLN A 193 10.06 -15.30 -8.94
CA GLN A 193 9.45 -16.03 -7.82
C GLN A 193 9.77 -15.39 -6.47
N ALA A 194 11.01 -14.97 -6.26
CA ALA A 194 11.40 -14.25 -5.04
C ALA A 194 10.66 -12.90 -4.90
N ASP A 195 10.41 -12.21 -6.02
CA ASP A 195 9.65 -10.96 -6.01
C ASP A 195 8.16 -11.22 -5.67
N ALA A 196 7.57 -12.31 -6.18
CA ALA A 196 6.21 -12.72 -5.85
C ALA A 196 6.06 -13.13 -4.37
N GLU A 197 7.01 -13.87 -3.80
CA GLU A 197 7.03 -14.21 -2.38
C GLU A 197 7.09 -12.96 -1.49
N ARG A 198 7.94 -11.98 -1.86
CA ARG A 198 8.00 -10.68 -1.17
C ARG A 198 6.67 -9.95 -1.24
N LEU A 199 6.05 -9.90 -2.42
CA LEU A 199 4.72 -9.28 -2.60
C LEU A 199 3.66 -9.97 -1.72
N LEU A 200 3.64 -11.30 -1.66
CA LEU A 200 2.72 -12.05 -0.78
C LEU A 200 2.93 -11.71 0.69
N GLY A 201 4.19 -11.60 1.13
CA GLY A 201 4.54 -11.14 2.46
C GLY A 201 4.02 -9.74 2.75
N LEU A 202 4.19 -8.81 1.81
CA LEU A 202 3.71 -7.43 1.93
C LEU A 202 2.19 -7.32 1.94
N GLY A 203 1.48 -8.12 1.13
CA GLY A 203 0.03 -8.18 1.15
C GLY A 203 -0.52 -8.60 2.53
N LYS A 204 0.14 -9.56 3.18
CA LYS A 204 -0.19 -9.98 4.56
C LYS A 204 0.09 -8.86 5.57
N GLN A 205 1.26 -8.23 5.49
CA GLN A 205 1.61 -7.13 6.38
C GLN A 205 0.68 -5.92 6.23
N PHE A 206 0.29 -5.58 4.99
CA PHE A 206 -0.64 -4.50 4.70
C PHE A 206 -2.04 -4.79 5.28
N ALA A 207 -2.52 -6.03 5.13
CA ALA A 207 -3.78 -6.45 5.74
C ALA A 207 -3.74 -6.46 7.27
N GLN A 208 -2.65 -6.96 7.86
CA GLN A 208 -2.47 -6.96 9.30
C GLN A 208 -2.44 -5.54 9.85
N ARG A 209 -1.68 -4.64 9.21
CA ARG A 209 -1.66 -3.21 9.50
C ARG A 209 -3.06 -2.61 9.48
N GLN A 210 -3.85 -2.87 8.44
CA GLN A 210 -5.20 -2.32 8.34
C GLN A 210 -6.10 -2.87 9.46
N ARG A 211 -5.96 -4.15 9.80
CA ARG A 211 -6.67 -4.77 10.91
C ARG A 211 -6.29 -4.14 12.25
N ASP A 212 -5.00 -4.09 12.58
CA ASP A 212 -4.49 -3.53 13.83
C ASP A 212 -4.98 -2.09 14.02
N ARG A 213 -5.02 -1.33 12.92
CA ARG A 213 -5.54 0.03 12.93
C ARG A 213 -7.01 0.09 13.34
N HIS A 214 -7.85 -0.76 12.77
CA HIS A 214 -9.27 -0.81 13.12
C HIS A 214 -9.52 -1.50 14.47
N MET A 215 -8.54 -2.20 15.04
CA MET A 215 -8.64 -2.77 16.38
C MET A 215 -8.48 -1.71 17.49
N VAL A 216 -7.97 -0.51 17.18
CA VAL A 216 -7.87 0.59 18.15
C VAL A 216 -9.26 1.03 18.62
N GLY A 217 -9.51 0.96 19.92
CA GLY A 217 -10.82 1.15 20.55
C GLY A 217 -11.76 -0.07 20.46
N HIS A 218 -11.32 -1.16 19.82
CA HIS A 218 -12.03 -2.42 19.68
C HIS A 218 -11.26 -3.59 20.33
N GLU A 219 -10.30 -3.30 21.20
CA GLU A 219 -9.37 -4.27 21.81
C GLU A 219 -10.09 -5.33 22.63
N SER A 220 -11.24 -4.97 23.21
CA SER A 220 -12.09 -5.85 24.02
C SER A 220 -13.31 -6.37 23.26
N CYS A 221 -13.41 -6.15 21.94
CA CYS A 221 -14.56 -6.66 21.20
C CYS A 221 -14.51 -8.20 21.11
N PRO A 222 -15.60 -8.89 21.49
CA PRO A 222 -15.65 -10.34 21.46
C PRO A 222 -15.54 -10.86 20.02
N ASP A 223 -15.37 -12.18 19.91
CA ASP A 223 -15.25 -12.97 18.67
C ASP A 223 -16.26 -12.60 17.58
N PRO A 224 -16.09 -13.04 16.32
CA PRO A 224 -16.88 -12.58 15.17
C PRO A 224 -18.40 -12.73 15.32
N GLU A 225 -18.87 -13.65 16.18
CA GLU A 225 -20.29 -13.83 16.52
C GLU A 225 -20.82 -12.88 17.61
N GLY A 226 -19.93 -12.16 18.32
CA GLY A 226 -20.26 -11.29 19.43
C GLY A 226 -20.59 -9.84 19.01
N ARG A 227 -21.53 -9.21 19.74
CA ARG A 227 -21.80 -7.77 19.57
C ARG A 227 -20.66 -6.96 20.20
N CYS A 228 -20.03 -6.13 19.38
CA CYS A 228 -18.95 -5.24 19.80
C CYS A 228 -19.52 -4.05 20.59
N ARG A 229 -19.21 -3.98 21.90
CA ARG A 229 -19.75 -2.99 22.86
C ARG A 229 -19.47 -1.54 22.48
N LYS A 230 -18.41 -1.26 21.71
CA LYS A 230 -18.18 0.09 21.18
C LYS A 230 -19.35 0.59 20.34
N LYS A 231 -20.21 -0.27 19.74
CA LYS A 231 -21.41 0.17 19.01
C LYS A 231 -22.53 0.72 19.90
N GLU A 232 -22.52 0.43 21.20
CA GLU A 232 -23.68 0.65 22.09
C GLU A 232 -23.52 1.92 22.96
N ASP A 233 -22.29 2.38 23.24
CA ASP A 233 -22.03 3.37 24.31
C ASP A 233 -21.51 4.75 23.84
N GLY A 234 -21.31 5.03 22.55
CA GLY A 234 -20.66 6.27 22.09
C GLY A 234 -21.59 7.31 21.46
N VAL A 235 -21.63 8.53 22.04
CA VAL A 235 -22.32 9.71 21.47
C VAL A 235 -21.54 10.33 20.29
N ASP A 236 -20.31 9.86 20.03
CA ASP A 236 -19.36 10.44 19.07
C ASP A 236 -18.80 9.38 18.11
N HIS A 237 -19.70 8.60 17.49
CA HIS A 237 -19.33 7.57 16.53
C HIS A 237 -19.02 8.18 15.15
N ASP A 238 -17.74 8.18 14.79
CA ASP A 238 -17.31 8.35 13.41
C ASP A 238 -17.87 7.17 12.59
N PRO A 239 -18.61 7.38 11.49
CA PRO A 239 -19.11 6.31 10.64
C PRO A 239 -18.00 5.44 10.02
N LEU A 240 -16.74 5.88 10.06
CA LEU A 240 -15.56 5.10 9.65
C LEU A 240 -14.96 4.25 10.78
N ASP A 241 -15.34 4.45 12.04
CA ASP A 241 -14.95 3.66 13.21
C ASP A 241 -15.76 2.35 13.29
N LEU A 242 -15.61 1.54 12.24
CA LEU A 242 -16.29 0.26 12.10
C LEU A 242 -15.47 -0.87 12.72
N CYS A 243 -16.16 -1.73 13.48
CA CYS A 243 -15.56 -2.91 14.08
C CYS A 243 -14.96 -3.84 13.00
N PRO A 244 -13.65 -4.14 13.05
CA PRO A 244 -12.98 -4.98 12.06
C PRO A 244 -13.43 -6.45 12.11
N GLN A 245 -14.02 -6.89 13.22
CA GLN A 245 -14.55 -8.26 13.35
C GLN A 245 -15.91 -8.43 12.65
N ASN A 246 -16.58 -7.34 12.26
CA ASN A 246 -17.86 -7.42 11.55
C ASN A 246 -17.62 -7.63 10.03
N PRO A 247 -18.03 -8.79 9.46
CA PRO A 247 -17.76 -9.11 8.07
C PRO A 247 -18.52 -8.21 7.08
N VAL A 248 -19.72 -7.75 7.44
CA VAL A 248 -20.51 -6.81 6.61
C VAL A 248 -19.82 -5.45 6.58
N ALA A 249 -19.35 -4.98 7.74
CA ALA A 249 -18.64 -3.71 7.83
C ALA A 249 -17.37 -3.73 6.97
N ARG A 250 -16.57 -4.80 7.04
CA ARG A 250 -15.36 -4.95 6.20
C ARG A 250 -15.62 -4.82 4.70
N LYS A 251 -16.74 -5.37 4.21
CA LYS A 251 -17.12 -5.24 2.79
C LYS A 251 -17.50 -3.82 2.39
N LEU A 252 -17.95 -2.99 3.34
CA LEU A 252 -18.40 -1.63 3.09
C LEU A 252 -17.29 -0.59 3.27
N VAL A 253 -16.23 -0.87 4.05
CA VAL A 253 -15.17 0.12 4.29
C VAL A 253 -14.16 0.15 3.13
N PRO A 254 -13.92 1.32 2.50
CA PRO A 254 -12.98 1.44 1.38
C PRO A 254 -11.57 0.93 1.67
N CYS A 255 -11.08 1.10 2.91
CA CYS A 255 -9.73 0.69 3.29
C CYS A 255 -9.53 -0.83 3.23
N PHE A 256 -10.51 -1.63 3.65
CA PHE A 256 -10.44 -3.09 3.55
C PHE A 256 -10.56 -3.54 2.11
N ARG A 257 -11.42 -2.88 1.31
CA ARG A 257 -11.56 -3.18 -0.11
C ARG A 257 -10.27 -2.96 -0.89
N ILE A 258 -9.54 -1.88 -0.60
CA ILE A 258 -8.23 -1.61 -1.22
C ILE A 258 -7.22 -2.71 -0.87
N VAL A 259 -7.19 -3.14 0.39
CA VAL A 259 -6.32 -4.24 0.83
C VAL A 259 -6.66 -5.53 0.09
N ASP A 260 -7.96 -5.87 0.01
CA ASP A 260 -8.42 -7.09 -0.65
C ASP A 260 -8.13 -7.08 -2.15
N GLU A 261 -8.35 -5.94 -2.83
CA GLU A 261 -8.02 -5.73 -4.25
C GLU A 261 -6.52 -5.97 -4.51
N VAL A 262 -5.66 -5.29 -3.74
CA VAL A 262 -4.20 -5.40 -3.87
C VAL A 262 -3.74 -6.84 -3.62
N ARG A 263 -4.32 -7.52 -2.62
CA ARG A 263 -3.99 -8.93 -2.34
C ARG A 263 -4.41 -9.85 -3.48
N GLY A 264 -5.59 -9.64 -4.07
CA GLY A 264 -6.03 -10.40 -5.24
C GLY A 264 -5.08 -10.20 -6.44
N MET A 265 -4.60 -8.98 -6.67
CA MET A 265 -3.62 -8.71 -7.72
C MET A 265 -2.26 -9.37 -7.46
N ILE A 266 -1.81 -9.39 -6.20
CA ILE A 266 -0.59 -10.11 -5.80
C ILE A 266 -0.73 -11.61 -6.07
N GLU A 267 -1.87 -12.20 -5.72
CA GLU A 267 -2.13 -13.63 -5.97
C GLU A 267 -2.10 -13.95 -7.46
N GLN A 268 -2.65 -13.07 -8.32
CA GLN A 268 -2.53 -13.22 -9.77
C GLN A 268 -1.08 -13.19 -10.26
N VAL A 269 -0.24 -12.29 -9.71
CA VAL A 269 1.20 -12.24 -10.05
C VAL A 269 1.91 -13.51 -9.59
N ALA A 270 1.64 -13.96 -8.36
CA ALA A 270 2.24 -15.16 -7.80
C ALA A 270 1.89 -16.42 -8.63
N ASN A 271 0.62 -16.56 -9.01
CA ASN A 271 0.17 -17.69 -9.83
C ASN A 271 0.75 -17.66 -11.25
N ALA A 272 1.11 -16.49 -11.77
CA ALA A 272 1.65 -16.36 -13.12
C ALA A 272 3.16 -16.66 -13.22
N VAL A 273 3.89 -16.74 -12.09
CA VAL A 273 5.33 -17.03 -12.04
C VAL A 273 5.68 -18.43 -11.53
N VAL A 274 4.67 -19.23 -11.17
CA VAL A 274 4.76 -20.65 -10.81
C VAL A 274 4.47 -21.51 -12.03
#